data_AF-A0A8K0K5C0-F1
#
_entry.id   AF-A0A8K0K5C0-F1
#
_cell.length_a   1.000
_cell.length_b   1.000
_cell.length_c   1.000
_cell.angle_alpha   90.00
_cell.angle_beta   90.00
_cell.angle_gamma   90.00
#
_symmetry.space_group_name_H-M   'P 1'
#
loop_
_entity.id
_entity.type
_entity.pdbx_description
1 polymer ?
#
loop_
_entity_poly.entity_id
_entity_poly.type
_entity_poly.pdbx_seq_one_letter_code
_entity_poly.pdbx_strand_id
1 'polypeptide(L)'
;VPIVAIVNSGGGVRAAIASSGVYKALHESGLLATAGYIAGLSGSSWFLTYLYTHPDFPDNSAPEQLISEIREKISKKRSEYLTWSNMFIAFKLLIQKWLDGLSVSFADIFGHLVGEMLLGERKLLKLSSMKKKLENGSVPMPLFTCIVAKETVSARIYQ
;
A
#
# COMPACT_ATOMS: atom_id res chain seq x y z
N VAL A 1 -6.05 27.24 9.54
CA VAL A 1 -5.23 26.56 8.51
C VAL A 1 -6.19 25.79 7.60
N PRO A 2 -6.12 25.92 6.25
CA PRO A 2 -6.98 25.15 5.35
C PRO A 2 -6.68 23.65 5.44
N ILE A 3 -7.69 22.81 5.21
CA ILE A 3 -7.52 21.36 5.16
C ILE A 3 -7.12 20.97 3.73
N VAL A 4 -5.89 20.50 3.56
CA VAL A 4 -5.35 20.04 2.27
C VAL A 4 -5.30 18.52 2.24
N ALA A 5 -5.73 17.93 1.13
CA ALA A 5 -5.67 16.50 0.88
C ALA A 5 -4.96 16.19 -0.44
N ILE A 6 -4.02 15.25 -0.39
CA ILE A 6 -3.36 14.69 -1.57
C ILE A 6 -4.16 13.46 -2.01
N VAL A 7 -4.56 13.38 -3.28
CA VAL A 7 -5.39 12.28 -3.78
C VAL A 7 -4.69 11.58 -4.94
N ASN A 8 -4.39 10.29 -4.76
CA ASN A 8 -3.69 9.48 -5.76
C ASN A 8 -4.64 8.44 -6.41
N SER A 9 -4.61 8.37 -7.73
CA SER A 9 -5.48 7.50 -8.53
C SER A 9 -4.95 6.06 -8.65
N GLY A 10 -5.83 5.12 -9.01
CA GLY A 10 -5.47 3.74 -9.26
C GLY A 10 -4.67 3.51 -10.56
N GLY A 11 -4.14 2.29 -10.72
CA GLY A 11 -3.37 1.93 -11.92
C GLY A 11 -2.27 0.90 -11.71
N GLY A 12 -2.39 0.05 -10.69
CA GLY A 12 -1.39 -0.97 -10.35
C GLY A 12 0.01 -0.40 -10.14
N VAL A 13 1.03 -1.10 -10.63
CA VAL A 13 2.45 -0.72 -10.48
C VAL A 13 2.73 0.71 -10.98
N ARG A 14 2.12 1.13 -12.09
CA ARG A 14 2.29 2.49 -12.63
C ARG A 14 1.87 3.54 -11.61
N ALA A 15 0.73 3.36 -10.98
CA ALA A 15 0.23 4.27 -9.96
C ALA A 15 1.12 4.27 -8.71
N ALA A 16 1.64 3.11 -8.29
CA ALA A 16 2.58 3.03 -7.17
C ALA A 16 3.86 3.85 -7.42
N ILE A 17 4.49 3.70 -8.59
CA ILE A 17 5.70 4.44 -8.99
C ILE A 17 5.39 5.94 -9.15
N ALA A 18 4.28 6.29 -9.80
CA ALA A 18 3.89 7.68 -9.97
C ALA A 18 3.66 8.36 -8.61
N SER A 19 2.98 7.67 -7.68
CA SER A 19 2.72 8.19 -6.33
C SER A 19 4.00 8.39 -5.53
N SER A 20 5.02 7.55 -5.70
CA SER A 20 6.32 7.74 -5.03
C SER A 20 7.06 8.96 -5.56
N GLY A 21 7.05 9.20 -6.87
CA GLY A 21 7.59 10.42 -7.47
C GLY A 21 6.86 11.68 -7.01
N VAL A 22 5.52 11.65 -6.97
CA VAL A 22 4.70 12.75 -6.45
C VAL A 22 5.01 13.02 -4.98
N TYR A 23 5.13 11.98 -4.15
CA TYR A 23 5.53 12.11 -2.75
C TYR A 23 6.87 12.83 -2.60
N LYS A 24 7.89 12.44 -3.38
CA LYS A 24 9.20 13.11 -3.36
C LYS A 24 9.07 14.59 -3.71
N ALA A 25 8.38 14.93 -4.80
CA ALA A 25 8.21 16.32 -5.19
C ALA A 25 7.47 17.16 -4.13
N LEU A 26 6.46 16.59 -3.49
CA LEU A 26 5.73 17.25 -2.40
C LEU A 26 6.58 17.40 -1.14
N HIS A 27 7.43 16.42 -0.84
CA HIS A 27 8.37 16.48 0.28
C HIS A 27 9.45 17.55 0.04
N GLU A 28 10.14 17.51 -1.11
CA GLU A 28 11.21 18.46 -1.47
C GLU A 28 10.71 19.91 -1.57
N SER A 29 9.47 20.12 -2.00
CA SER A 29 8.85 21.45 -2.06
C SER A 29 8.31 21.96 -0.71
N GLY A 30 8.29 21.12 0.32
CA GLY A 30 7.66 21.43 1.61
C GLY A 30 6.13 21.41 1.62
N LEU A 31 5.48 21.18 0.46
CA LEU A 31 4.02 21.13 0.35
C LEU A 31 3.41 19.95 1.11
N LEU A 32 4.15 18.85 1.27
CA LEU A 32 3.69 17.69 2.04
C LEU A 32 3.35 18.06 3.49
N ALA A 33 4.10 18.97 4.10
CA ALA A 33 3.89 19.41 5.49
C ALA A 33 2.58 20.20 5.68
N THR A 34 1.96 20.66 4.58
CA THR A 34 0.67 21.36 4.61
C THR A 34 -0.53 20.43 4.53
N ALA A 35 -0.32 19.17 4.14
CA ALA A 35 -1.39 18.20 3.93
C ALA A 35 -1.85 17.55 5.24
N GLY A 36 -3.15 17.56 5.48
CA GLY A 36 -3.76 16.80 6.58
C GLY A 36 -4.02 15.33 6.20
N TYR A 37 -4.22 15.07 4.91
CA TYR A 37 -4.59 13.74 4.40
C TYR A 37 -3.81 13.37 3.14
N ILE A 38 -3.54 12.07 3.00
CA ILE A 38 -3.08 11.48 1.75
C ILE A 38 -3.92 10.24 1.43
N ALA A 39 -4.67 10.29 0.34
CA ALA A 39 -5.55 9.23 -0.09
C ALA A 39 -4.95 8.44 -1.26
N GLY A 40 -5.18 7.13 -1.29
CA GLY A 40 -4.78 6.26 -2.38
C GLY A 40 -5.71 5.06 -2.55
N LEU A 41 -5.98 4.72 -3.81
CA LEU A 41 -6.76 3.54 -4.18
C LEU A 41 -5.97 2.66 -5.14
N SER A 42 -6.27 1.35 -5.17
CA SER A 42 -5.60 0.39 -6.07
C SER A 42 -4.06 0.53 -5.97
N GLY A 43 -3.34 0.70 -7.08
CA GLY A 43 -1.88 0.80 -7.10
C GLY A 43 -1.28 1.86 -6.16
N SER A 44 -1.93 3.02 -5.97
CA SER A 44 -1.43 4.03 -5.03
C SER A 44 -1.53 3.59 -3.57
N SER A 45 -2.49 2.72 -3.22
CA SER A 45 -2.53 2.16 -1.86
C SER A 45 -1.32 1.30 -1.56
N TRP A 46 -0.70 0.69 -2.58
CA TRP A 46 0.51 -0.11 -2.40
C TRP A 46 1.70 0.77 -1.99
N PHE A 47 1.88 1.93 -2.64
CA PHE A 47 2.92 2.88 -2.27
C PHE A 47 2.69 3.43 -0.85
N LEU A 48 1.47 3.87 -0.54
CA LEU A 48 1.16 4.34 0.81
C LEU A 48 1.37 3.24 1.86
N THR A 49 1.02 1.99 1.56
CA THR A 49 1.30 0.88 2.47
C THR A 49 2.80 0.69 2.68
N TYR A 50 3.60 0.73 1.61
CA TYR A 50 5.07 0.65 1.69
C TYR A 50 5.67 1.78 2.53
N LEU A 51 5.21 3.02 2.33
CA LEU A 51 5.68 4.22 3.02
C LEU A 51 5.34 4.18 4.52
N TYR A 52 4.06 3.98 4.87
CA TYR A 52 3.60 4.03 6.26
C TYR A 52 4.00 2.79 7.08
N THR A 53 4.53 1.75 6.43
CA THR A 53 5.15 0.60 7.11
C THR A 53 6.68 0.64 7.06
N HIS A 54 7.27 1.69 6.50
CA HIS A 54 8.73 1.80 6.42
C HIS A 54 9.31 2.07 7.82
N PRO A 55 10.38 1.35 8.25
CA PRO A 55 10.98 1.58 9.55
C PRO A 55 11.44 3.04 9.72
N ASP A 56 12.10 3.57 8.70
CA ASP A 56 12.72 4.91 8.76
C ASP A 56 11.75 6.07 8.51
N PHE A 57 10.55 5.82 7.99
CA PHE A 57 9.54 6.88 7.82
C PHE A 57 8.89 7.22 9.17
N PRO A 58 8.64 8.48 9.55
CA PRO A 58 8.90 9.69 8.77
C PRO A 58 10.26 10.36 9.05
N ASP A 59 10.94 9.99 10.14
CA ASP A 59 12.02 10.80 10.70
C ASP A 59 13.38 10.62 10.01
N ASN A 60 13.63 9.45 9.42
CA ASN A 60 14.93 9.04 8.88
C ASN A 60 14.87 8.58 7.41
N SER A 61 13.76 8.81 6.71
CA SER A 61 13.58 8.35 5.33
C SER A 61 13.82 9.47 4.32
N ALA A 62 14.92 9.40 3.57
CA ALA A 62 15.11 10.24 2.39
C ALA A 62 14.17 9.78 1.25
N PRO A 63 13.39 10.68 0.62
CA PRO A 63 12.51 10.32 -0.49
C PRO A 63 13.21 9.57 -1.63
N GLU A 64 14.47 9.90 -1.92
CA GLU A 64 15.30 9.24 -2.93
C GLU A 64 15.52 7.76 -2.61
N GLN A 65 15.80 7.46 -1.34
CA GLN A 65 16.02 6.11 -0.87
C GLN A 65 14.74 5.28 -0.98
N LEU A 66 13.61 5.83 -0.53
CA LEU A 66 12.31 5.16 -0.64
C LEU A 66 11.95 4.85 -2.11
N ILE A 67 12.26 5.78 -3.01
CA ILE A 67 12.03 5.60 -4.45
C ILE A 67 12.97 4.55 -5.05
N SER A 68 14.25 4.54 -4.67
CA SER A 68 15.20 3.56 -5.20
C SER A 68 14.85 2.15 -4.73
N GLU A 69 14.49 1.99 -3.46
CA GLU A 69 14.05 0.72 -2.89
C GLU A 69 12.76 0.19 -3.54
N ILE A 70 11.72 1.01 -3.66
CA ILE A 70 10.47 0.56 -4.27
C ILE A 70 10.67 0.22 -5.75
N ARG A 71 11.54 0.97 -6.46
CA ARG A 71 11.92 0.68 -7.85
C ARG A 71 12.65 -0.66 -7.94
N GLU A 72 13.61 -0.92 -7.07
CA GLU A 72 14.33 -2.20 -7.04
C GLU A 72 13.35 -3.36 -6.83
N LYS A 73 12.50 -3.26 -5.80
CA LYS A 73 11.49 -4.26 -5.45
C LYS A 73 10.53 -4.57 -6.59
N ILE A 74 10.03 -3.54 -7.27
CA ILE A 74 9.12 -3.69 -8.41
C ILE A 74 9.84 -4.22 -9.66
N SER A 75 11.13 -3.92 -9.83
CA SER A 75 11.91 -4.36 -11.01
C SER A 75 12.32 -5.83 -10.94
N LYS A 76 12.22 -6.48 -9.77
CA LYS A 76 12.50 -7.91 -9.61
C LYS A 76 11.59 -8.75 -10.52
N LYS A 77 12.15 -9.81 -11.10
CA LYS A 77 11.41 -10.68 -12.02
C LYS A 77 10.25 -11.34 -11.27
N ARG A 78 9.14 -11.58 -11.99
CA ARG A 78 7.98 -12.27 -11.40
C ARG A 78 8.32 -13.63 -10.79
N SER A 79 9.29 -14.32 -11.39
CA SER A 79 9.81 -15.61 -10.90
C SER A 79 10.46 -15.53 -9.52
N GLU A 80 10.88 -14.36 -9.05
CA GLU A 80 11.55 -14.18 -7.76
C GLU A 80 10.56 -14.15 -6.59
N TYR A 81 9.30 -13.78 -6.83
CA TYR A 81 8.24 -13.79 -5.80
C TYR A 81 7.16 -14.85 -6.04
N LEU A 82 6.99 -15.32 -7.28
CA LEU A 82 6.12 -16.46 -7.61
C LEU A 82 6.89 -17.78 -7.49
N THR A 83 7.55 -17.99 -6.36
CA THR A 83 8.28 -19.23 -6.06
C THR A 83 7.31 -20.27 -5.49
N TRP A 84 7.63 -21.55 -5.68
CA TRP A 84 6.87 -22.64 -5.06
C TRP A 84 6.77 -22.48 -3.54
N SER A 85 7.85 -22.08 -2.88
CA SER A 85 7.85 -21.83 -1.44
C SER A 85 6.84 -20.75 -1.02
N ASN A 86 6.80 -19.62 -1.73
CA ASN A 86 5.87 -18.53 -1.42
C ASN A 86 4.41 -18.97 -1.66
N MET A 87 4.17 -19.75 -2.72
CA MET A 87 2.84 -20.32 -2.98
C MET A 87 2.41 -21.31 -1.89
N PHE A 88 3.32 -22.14 -1.37
CA PHE A 88 3.03 -23.02 -0.24
C PHE A 88 2.72 -22.24 1.04
N ILE A 89 3.46 -21.16 1.31
CA ILE A 89 3.18 -20.28 2.46
C ILE A 89 1.82 -19.62 2.30
N ALA A 90 1.52 -19.06 1.12
CA ALA A 90 0.21 -18.50 0.82
C ALA A 90 -0.89 -19.53 1.09
N PHE A 91 -0.76 -20.75 0.55
CA PHE A 91 -1.75 -21.81 0.76
C PHE A 91 -1.95 -22.18 2.23
N LYS A 92 -0.88 -22.28 3.03
CA LYS A 92 -0.97 -22.51 4.48
C LYS A 92 -1.73 -21.38 5.18
N LEU A 93 -1.46 -20.13 4.83
CA LEU A 93 -2.18 -18.96 5.38
C LEU A 93 -3.66 -18.97 4.99
N LEU A 94 -4.00 -19.41 3.78
CA LEU A 94 -5.39 -19.55 3.34
C LEU A 94 -6.12 -20.65 4.11
N ILE A 95 -5.48 -21.81 4.33
CA ILE A 95 -6.06 -22.88 5.15
C ILE A 95 -6.32 -22.37 6.56
N GLN A 96 -5.34 -21.69 7.17
CA GLN A 96 -5.53 -21.13 8.52
C GLN A 96 -6.71 -20.15 8.55
N LYS A 97 -6.77 -19.22 7.59
CA LYS A 97 -7.88 -18.27 7.46
C LYS A 97 -9.23 -18.98 7.34
N TRP A 98 -9.30 -20.07 6.58
CA TRP A 98 -10.50 -20.87 6.41
C TRP A 98 -10.88 -21.61 7.70
N LEU A 99 -9.91 -22.21 8.40
CA LEU A 99 -10.12 -22.87 9.70
C LEU A 99 -10.58 -21.87 10.77
N ASP A 100 -10.14 -20.61 10.70
CA ASP A 100 -10.60 -19.51 11.55
C ASP A 100 -12.02 -19.02 11.19
N GLY A 101 -12.68 -19.65 10.20
CA GLY A 101 -14.05 -19.33 9.78
C GLY A 101 -14.17 -18.12 8.85
N LEU A 102 -13.07 -17.62 8.29
CA LEU A 102 -13.07 -16.46 7.40
C LEU A 102 -13.13 -16.87 5.93
N SER A 103 -13.80 -16.06 5.09
CA SER A 103 -13.91 -16.32 3.66
C SER A 103 -12.56 -16.16 2.94
N VAL A 104 -12.16 -17.17 2.17
CA VAL A 104 -10.98 -17.11 1.29
C VAL A 104 -11.39 -16.73 -0.12
N SER A 105 -10.61 -15.87 -0.78
CA SER A 105 -10.85 -15.44 -2.15
C SER A 105 -9.55 -15.26 -2.94
N PHE A 106 -9.66 -15.01 -4.24
CA PHE A 106 -8.51 -14.65 -5.07
C PHE A 106 -7.76 -13.41 -4.55
N ALA A 107 -8.45 -12.49 -3.87
CA ALA A 107 -7.83 -11.30 -3.28
C ALA A 107 -6.78 -11.67 -2.22
N ASP A 108 -6.92 -12.80 -1.53
CA ASP A 108 -5.95 -13.26 -0.53
C ASP A 108 -4.65 -13.73 -1.19
N ILE A 109 -4.74 -14.51 -2.28
CA ILE A 109 -3.57 -14.94 -3.07
C ILE A 109 -2.88 -13.73 -3.68
N PHE A 110 -3.65 -12.86 -4.34
CA PHE A 110 -3.12 -11.67 -4.98
C PHE A 110 -2.46 -10.72 -3.95
N GLY A 111 -3.12 -10.50 -2.81
CA GLY A 111 -2.59 -9.69 -1.72
C GLY A 111 -1.27 -10.24 -1.16
N HIS A 112 -1.16 -11.57 -1.01
CA HIS A 112 0.09 -12.21 -0.61
C HIS A 112 1.23 -11.93 -1.60
N LEU A 113 0.98 -12.08 -2.91
CA LEU A 113 1.98 -11.84 -3.95
C LEU A 113 2.43 -10.37 -4.01
N VAL A 114 1.48 -9.42 -3.89
CA VAL A 114 1.82 -7.99 -3.82
C VAL A 114 2.63 -7.68 -2.55
N GLY A 115 2.27 -8.29 -1.42
CA GLY A 115 3.00 -8.18 -0.17
C GLY A 115 4.43 -8.71 -0.27
N GLU A 116 4.64 -9.86 -0.91
CA GLU A 116 5.98 -10.40 -1.18
C GLU A 116 6.81 -9.46 -2.06
N MET A 117 6.21 -9.00 -3.16
CA MET A 117 6.88 -8.10 -4.10
C MET A 117 7.34 -6.80 -3.43
N LEU A 118 6.50 -6.17 -2.60
CA LEU A 118 6.76 -4.83 -2.06
C LEU A 118 7.31 -4.82 -0.64
N LEU A 119 6.75 -5.63 0.24
CA LEU A 119 6.97 -5.53 1.68
C LEU A 119 7.95 -6.59 2.19
N GLY A 120 8.07 -7.74 1.52
CA GLY A 120 8.84 -8.88 2.03
C GLY A 120 8.34 -9.26 3.43
N GLU A 121 9.23 -9.34 4.41
CA GLU A 121 8.88 -9.65 5.80
C GLU A 121 7.86 -8.66 6.41
N ARG A 122 7.85 -7.39 5.94
CA ARG A 122 6.93 -6.36 6.44
C ARG A 122 5.46 -6.63 6.08
N LYS A 123 5.16 -7.59 5.22
CA LYS A 123 3.79 -7.97 4.86
C LYS A 123 2.94 -8.48 6.03
N LEU A 124 3.59 -8.86 7.14
CA LEU A 124 2.91 -9.29 8.37
C LEU A 124 2.39 -8.11 9.22
N LEU A 125 2.80 -6.87 8.89
CA LEU A 125 2.30 -5.68 9.55
C LEU A 125 0.83 -5.44 9.21
N LYS A 126 0.07 -4.94 10.19
CA LYS A 126 -1.36 -4.63 10.06
C LYS A 126 -1.54 -3.14 9.78
N LEU A 127 -2.71 -2.77 9.26
CA LEU A 127 -3.11 -1.36 9.13
C LEU A 127 -2.99 -0.61 10.47
N SER A 128 -3.31 -1.28 11.58
CA SER A 128 -3.19 -0.71 12.93
C SER A 128 -1.75 -0.31 13.29
N SER A 129 -0.74 -0.96 12.71
CA SER A 129 0.68 -0.62 12.95
C SER A 129 1.05 0.76 12.41
N MET A 130 0.30 1.28 11.42
CA MET A 130 0.53 2.62 10.88
C MET A 130 0.21 3.74 11.89
N LYS A 131 -0.60 3.46 12.93
CA LYS A 131 -0.93 4.44 13.98
C LYS A 131 0.31 5.06 14.61
N LYS A 132 1.37 4.25 14.82
CA LYS A 132 2.64 4.72 15.39
C LYS A 132 3.28 5.85 14.57
N LYS A 133 3.07 5.86 13.25
CA LYS A 133 3.59 6.93 12.37
C LYS A 133 2.80 8.24 12.48
N LEU A 134 1.60 8.19 13.07
CA LEU A 134 0.65 9.30 13.13
C LEU A 134 0.56 9.95 14.51
N GLU A 135 1.19 9.36 15.54
CA GLU A 135 1.04 9.77 16.95
C GLU A 135 1.34 11.26 17.18
N ASN A 136 2.34 11.79 16.47
CA ASN A 136 2.78 13.18 16.62
C ASN A 136 2.16 14.12 15.57
N GLY A 137 1.32 13.62 14.66
CA GLY A 137 0.76 14.41 13.56
C GLY A 137 1.81 14.98 12.59
N SER A 138 3.02 14.40 12.54
CA SER A 138 4.13 14.88 11.71
C SER A 138 3.98 14.54 10.22
N VAL A 139 3.02 13.68 9.87
CA VAL A 139 2.73 13.29 8.49
C VAL A 139 1.23 13.23 8.24
N PRO A 140 0.79 13.39 6.98
CA PRO A 140 -0.63 13.33 6.64
C PRO A 140 -1.26 11.99 7.05
N MET A 141 -2.55 11.96 7.35
CA MET A 141 -3.24 10.71 7.65
C MET A 141 -3.51 9.91 6.36
N PRO A 142 -3.10 8.64 6.27
CA PRO A 142 -3.32 7.81 5.09
C PRO A 142 -4.78 7.36 5.02
N LEU A 143 -5.41 7.55 3.86
CA LEU A 143 -6.77 7.12 3.56
C LEU A 143 -6.75 6.08 2.43
N PHE A 144 -7.40 4.94 2.70
CA PHE A 144 -7.57 3.85 1.76
C PHE A 144 -9.05 3.64 1.48
N THR A 145 -9.39 3.11 0.31
CA THR A 145 -10.78 2.85 -0.06
C THR A 145 -10.95 1.53 -0.80
N CYS A 146 -12.13 0.94 -0.65
CA CYS A 146 -12.64 -0.17 -1.43
C CYS A 146 -14.16 0.00 -1.59
N ILE A 147 -14.74 -0.72 -2.55
CA ILE A 147 -16.18 -0.70 -2.78
C ILE A 147 -16.79 -1.97 -2.20
N VAL A 148 -17.87 -1.82 -1.44
CA VAL A 148 -18.74 -2.94 -1.06
C VAL A 148 -19.78 -3.09 -2.17
N ALA A 149 -19.55 -4.04 -3.07
CA ALA A 149 -20.48 -4.32 -4.16
C ALA A 149 -21.69 -5.10 -3.63
N LYS A 150 -22.90 -4.67 -4.00
CA LYS A 150 -24.13 -5.42 -3.78
C LYS A 150 -24.45 -6.21 -5.04
N GLU A 151 -24.76 -7.50 -4.90
CA GLU A 151 -25.07 -8.38 -6.05
C GLU A 151 -26.21 -7.84 -6.92
N THR A 152 -27.16 -7.12 -6.31
CA THR A 152 -28.35 -6.58 -6.97
C THR A 152 -28.17 -5.21 -7.60
N VAL A 153 -27.00 -4.57 -7.43
CA VAL A 153 -26.77 -3.20 -7.91
C VAL A 153 -25.63 -3.21 -8.93
N SER A 154 -25.96 -2.94 -10.19
CA SER A 154 -24.97 -2.82 -11.25
C SER A 154 -24.02 -1.65 -10.98
N ALA A 155 -22.72 -1.90 -11.08
CA ALA A 155 -21.69 -0.87 -10.97
C ALA A 155 -21.81 0.21 -12.06
N ARG A 156 -22.47 -0.09 -13.19
CA ARG A 156 -22.70 0.87 -14.28
C ARG A 156 -23.63 2.02 -13.90
N ILE A 157 -24.38 1.90 -12.81
CA ILE A 157 -25.31 2.95 -12.37
C ILE A 157 -24.55 4.16 -11.78
N TYR A 158 -23.25 4.01 -11.51
CA TYR A 158 -22.38 5.05 -10.92
C TYR A 158 -21.30 5.58 -11.87
N GLN A 159 -21.37 5.24 -13.17
CA GLN A 159 -20.46 5.73 -14.22
C GLN A 159 -21.13 6.84 -15.03
#